data_AF-A0A6B3NZ95-F1
#
_entry.id   AF-A0A6B3NZ95-F1
#
_cell.length_a   1.000
_cell.length_b   1.000
_cell.length_c   1.000
_cell.angle_alpha   90.00
_cell.angle_beta   90.00
_cell.angle_gamma   90.00
#
_symmetry.space_group_name_H-M   'P 1'
#
loop_
_entity.id
_entity.type
_entity.pdbx_description
1 polymer ?
#
loop_
_entity_poly.entity_id
_entity_poly.type
_entity_poly.pdbx_seq_one_letter_code
_entity_poly.pdbx_strand_id
1 'polypeptide(L)'
;MPRFQRITLGFTLAIGLLLGGCVRDHGINPLPLRFQSFSDNTYRYDLRFQADEDLLSLFERHTGNGQIGERLVCALDGDENFDLEHVITYNLSGSPEFESNAPDGSFNYLARMSFDKTLPSRSSSTELTPQTIRRLLEKRTTIPCKLYITAFPYHAYFTLVMRIPVSVLLAEVEKHDYSPYIAPYVWSAPVLPDSTPLAPFAKQVDATIYSARLPITDPDTGEPAPRVAYVIQRKDGYLEYGTSDAEGYTHEVMSLTRETIKLYRVD
;
A
#
# COMPACT_ATOMS: atom_id res chain seq x y z
N MET A 1 55.16 -1.75 54.58
CA MET A 1 56.26 -1.87 53.60
C MET A 1 55.96 -3.07 52.69
N PRO A 2 56.03 -2.91 51.35
CA PRO A 2 55.27 -3.72 50.40
C PRO A 2 56.10 -4.87 49.81
N ARG A 3 55.43 -5.95 49.39
CA ARG A 3 55.98 -6.95 48.48
C ARG A 3 55.18 -6.92 47.18
N PHE A 4 55.87 -6.54 46.11
CA PHE A 4 55.41 -6.60 44.73
C PHE A 4 55.13 -8.05 44.34
N GLN A 5 53.99 -8.30 43.69
CA GLN A 5 53.86 -9.44 42.80
C GLN A 5 53.06 -9.02 41.57
N ARG A 6 53.79 -8.88 40.46
CA ARG A 6 53.23 -8.76 39.11
C ARG A 6 52.66 -10.12 38.72
N ILE A 7 51.39 -10.17 38.33
CA ILE A 7 50.87 -11.27 37.52
C ILE A 7 50.27 -10.65 36.26
N THR A 8 50.75 -11.20 35.16
CA THR A 8 50.64 -10.77 33.78
C THR A 8 49.26 -11.09 33.19
N LEU A 9 48.84 -10.21 32.28
CA LEU A 9 47.86 -10.37 31.19
C LEU A 9 46.99 -11.63 31.15
N GLY A 10 45.69 -11.40 31.25
CA GLY A 10 44.65 -12.18 30.58
C GLY A 10 43.50 -11.25 30.22
N PHE A 11 43.67 -10.45 29.15
CA PHE A 11 42.55 -9.76 28.52
C PHE A 11 41.72 -10.83 27.81
N THR A 12 40.76 -11.43 28.52
CA THR A 12 39.73 -12.26 27.88
C THR A 12 38.85 -11.32 27.07
N LEU A 13 39.13 -11.29 25.77
CA LEU A 13 38.28 -10.72 24.75
C LEU A 13 36.93 -11.45 24.83
N ALA A 14 35.94 -10.87 25.51
CA ALA A 14 34.56 -11.30 25.40
C ALA A 14 34.09 -10.93 23.99
N ILE A 15 34.38 -11.84 23.04
CA ILE A 15 33.89 -11.80 21.67
C ILE A 15 32.37 -11.79 21.76
N GLY A 16 31.77 -10.75 21.17
CA GLY A 16 30.35 -10.47 21.26
C GLY A 16 29.50 -11.66 20.82
N LEU A 17 28.55 -12.04 21.68
CA LEU A 17 27.31 -12.64 21.24
C LEU A 17 26.56 -11.58 20.44
N LEU A 18 26.93 -11.47 19.16
CA LEU A 18 26.12 -10.80 18.17
C LEU A 18 24.77 -11.51 18.17
N LEU A 19 23.74 -10.69 18.43
CA LEU A 19 22.32 -11.00 18.44
C LEU A 19 21.87 -11.49 17.05
N GLY A 20 22.25 -12.69 16.68
CA GLY A 20 21.59 -13.45 15.62
C GLY A 20 20.39 -14.14 16.24
N GLY A 21 19.26 -13.43 16.38
CA GLY A 21 18.01 -14.10 16.68
C GLY A 21 17.73 -15.08 15.54
N CYS A 22 17.98 -16.37 15.76
CA CYS A 22 17.69 -17.39 14.77
C CYS A 22 16.19 -17.39 14.52
N VAL A 23 15.78 -17.01 13.31
CA VAL A 23 14.42 -17.21 12.83
C VAL A 23 14.15 -18.71 12.83
N ARG A 24 13.02 -19.12 13.41
CA ARG A 24 12.63 -20.52 13.60
C ARG A 24 11.60 -20.91 12.55
N ASP A 25 11.60 -22.18 12.18
CA ASP A 25 10.46 -22.73 11.46
C ASP A 25 9.24 -22.84 12.38
N HIS A 26 8.07 -22.48 11.85
CA HIS A 26 6.81 -22.54 12.59
C HIS A 26 6.15 -23.91 12.56
N GLY A 27 6.52 -24.79 11.62
CA GLY A 27 5.93 -26.13 11.47
C GLY A 27 4.48 -26.19 10.96
N ILE A 28 3.80 -25.04 10.86
CA ILE A 28 2.46 -24.90 10.27
C ILE A 28 2.50 -25.22 8.77
N ASN A 29 1.62 -26.12 8.32
CA ASN A 29 1.49 -26.47 6.89
C ASN A 29 0.74 -25.39 6.11
N PRO A 30 1.14 -25.07 4.86
CA PRO A 30 0.38 -24.18 3.99
C PRO A 30 -1.05 -24.67 3.76
N LEU A 31 -2.02 -23.84 4.10
CA LEU A 31 -3.45 -24.12 3.93
C LEU A 31 -4.00 -23.51 2.63
N PRO A 32 -4.99 -24.15 1.99
CA PRO A 32 -5.70 -23.59 0.84
C PRO A 32 -6.71 -22.52 1.29
N LEU A 33 -6.76 -21.41 0.54
CA LEU A 33 -7.85 -20.44 0.65
C LEU A 33 -8.89 -20.69 -0.45
N ARG A 34 -10.17 -20.50 -0.10
CA ARG A 34 -11.29 -20.63 -1.05
C ARG A 34 -11.89 -19.25 -1.33
N PHE A 35 -11.68 -18.75 -2.55
CA PHE A 35 -12.31 -17.53 -3.02
C PHE A 35 -13.84 -17.66 -2.99
N GLN A 36 -14.53 -16.64 -2.50
CA GLN A 36 -15.99 -16.59 -2.41
C GLN A 36 -16.57 -15.51 -3.32
N SER A 37 -16.12 -14.26 -3.16
CA SER A 37 -16.61 -13.15 -3.96
C SER A 37 -15.62 -11.99 -4.02
N PHE A 38 -15.84 -11.15 -5.03
CA PHE A 38 -15.21 -9.85 -5.18
C PHE A 38 -16.31 -8.86 -5.49
N SER A 39 -16.38 -7.74 -4.77
CA SER A 39 -17.41 -6.73 -4.96
C SER A 39 -16.85 -5.33 -4.82
N ASP A 40 -17.41 -4.43 -5.60
CA ASP A 40 -17.22 -2.99 -5.45
C ASP A 40 -17.61 -2.51 -4.03
N ASN A 41 -16.83 -1.58 -3.49
CA ASN A 41 -17.08 -0.83 -2.27
C ASN A 41 -16.61 0.62 -2.49
N THR A 42 -17.27 1.61 -1.90
CA THR A 42 -17.10 3.06 -2.20
C THR A 42 -15.65 3.56 -2.23
N TYR A 43 -14.71 2.90 -1.52
CA TYR A 43 -13.31 3.34 -1.44
C TYR A 43 -12.29 2.28 -1.88
N ARG A 44 -12.71 1.01 -2.00
CA ARG A 44 -11.84 -0.18 -2.13
C ARG A 44 -12.64 -1.29 -2.78
N TYR A 45 -12.08 -2.49 -2.86
CA TYR A 45 -12.84 -3.67 -3.24
C TYR A 45 -12.93 -4.64 -2.08
N ASP A 46 -14.08 -5.25 -1.89
CA ASP A 46 -14.27 -6.30 -0.90
C ASP A 46 -13.94 -7.65 -1.54
N LEU A 47 -12.90 -8.32 -1.05
CA LEU A 47 -12.59 -9.71 -1.42
C LEU A 47 -12.94 -10.62 -0.26
N ARG A 48 -13.90 -11.52 -0.47
CA ARG A 48 -14.29 -12.53 0.51
C ARG A 48 -13.71 -13.89 0.17
N PHE A 49 -13.22 -14.58 1.18
CA PHE A 49 -12.64 -15.91 1.07
C PHE A 49 -12.82 -16.71 2.36
N GLN A 50 -12.58 -18.01 2.28
CA GLN A 50 -12.65 -18.94 3.41
C GLN A 50 -11.32 -19.64 3.66
N ALA A 51 -11.10 -20.01 4.92
CA ALA A 51 -10.02 -20.88 5.37
C ALA A 51 -10.53 -21.92 6.38
N ASP A 52 -9.90 -23.09 6.40
CA ASP A 52 -10.25 -24.17 7.34
C ASP A 52 -9.66 -23.97 8.73
N GLU A 53 -8.76 -23.01 8.89
CA GLU A 53 -8.17 -22.62 10.16
C GLU A 53 -8.32 -21.12 10.39
N ASP A 54 -8.31 -20.72 11.65
CA ASP A 54 -8.36 -19.31 12.02
C ASP A 54 -7.03 -18.62 11.70
N LEU A 55 -7.01 -17.88 10.60
CA LEU A 55 -5.86 -17.14 10.11
C LEU A 55 -5.38 -16.04 11.06
N LEU A 56 -6.25 -15.44 11.88
CA LEU A 56 -5.87 -14.31 12.74
C LEU A 56 -5.28 -14.75 14.07
N SER A 57 -5.46 -16.02 14.43
CA SER A 57 -4.84 -16.64 15.62
C SER A 57 -3.96 -17.84 15.27
N LEU A 58 -3.62 -18.04 13.99
CA LEU A 58 -2.93 -19.23 13.49
C LEU A 58 -1.63 -19.50 14.25
N PHE A 59 -0.78 -18.48 14.42
CA PHE A 59 0.48 -18.66 15.15
C PHE A 59 0.27 -18.90 16.64
N GLU A 60 -0.69 -18.22 17.25
CA GLU A 60 -0.98 -18.38 18.69
C GLU A 60 -1.42 -19.81 18.98
N ARG A 61 -2.31 -20.35 18.13
CA ARG A 61 -2.84 -21.71 18.28
C ARG A 61 -1.80 -22.80 18.06
N HIS A 62 -0.90 -22.62 17.09
CA HIS A 62 0.10 -23.66 16.74
C HIS A 62 1.39 -23.55 17.55
N THR A 63 1.77 -22.35 17.95
CA THR A 63 3.11 -22.09 18.54
C THR A 63 3.07 -21.48 19.94
N GLY A 64 1.91 -21.00 20.39
CA GLY A 64 1.76 -20.24 21.64
C GLY A 64 2.27 -18.80 21.58
N ASN A 65 2.71 -18.32 20.40
CA ASN A 65 3.18 -16.95 20.18
C ASN A 65 2.24 -16.21 19.25
N GLY A 66 2.02 -14.92 19.50
CA GLY A 66 1.19 -14.08 18.61
C GLY A 66 1.82 -13.85 17.23
N GLN A 67 0.97 -13.45 16.29
CA GLN A 67 1.36 -12.95 14.98
C GLN A 67 1.47 -11.41 14.98
N ILE A 68 2.27 -10.88 14.05
CA ILE A 68 2.50 -9.44 13.85
C ILE A 68 1.49 -8.85 12.87
N GLY A 69 1.18 -9.60 11.81
CA GLY A 69 0.15 -9.19 10.86
C GLY A 69 0.07 -10.08 9.64
N GLU A 70 -1.02 -9.88 8.91
CA GLU A 70 -1.44 -10.69 7.78
C GLU A 70 -1.69 -9.79 6.58
N ARG A 71 -1.33 -10.29 5.40
CA ARG A 71 -1.65 -9.60 4.15
C ARG A 71 -1.97 -10.61 3.08
N LEU A 72 -3.08 -10.38 2.40
CA LEU A 72 -3.43 -11.05 1.15
C LEU A 72 -2.86 -10.22 0.00
N VAL A 73 -2.08 -10.86 -0.86
CA VAL A 73 -1.47 -10.23 -2.04
C VAL A 73 -1.77 -11.08 -3.25
N CYS A 74 -2.19 -10.44 -4.33
CA CYS A 74 -2.36 -11.05 -5.64
C CYS A 74 -1.50 -10.35 -6.68
N ALA A 75 -0.89 -11.10 -7.59
CA ALA A 75 -0.07 -10.54 -8.65
C ALA A 75 -0.90 -10.28 -9.91
N LEU A 76 -0.77 -9.07 -10.48
CA LEU A 76 -1.57 -8.65 -11.63
C LEU A 76 -0.86 -8.92 -12.96
N ASP A 77 0.47 -8.96 -12.98
CA ASP A 77 1.30 -9.04 -14.19
C ASP A 77 2.03 -10.39 -14.35
N GLY A 78 1.62 -11.43 -13.62
CA GLY A 78 2.16 -12.80 -13.74
C GLY A 78 3.41 -13.06 -12.92
N ASP A 79 3.80 -12.12 -12.08
CA ASP A 79 4.83 -12.30 -11.06
C ASP A 79 4.35 -13.29 -9.97
N GLU A 80 4.79 -14.54 -10.02
CA GLU A 80 4.41 -15.56 -9.04
C GLU A 80 5.42 -15.71 -7.89
N ASN A 81 6.39 -14.79 -7.76
CA ASN A 81 7.30 -14.79 -6.63
C ASN A 81 6.67 -14.04 -5.45
N PHE A 82 6.23 -14.78 -4.43
CA PHE A 82 5.59 -14.22 -3.23
C PHE A 82 6.55 -14.11 -2.04
N ASP A 83 7.85 -14.34 -2.24
CA ASP A 83 8.82 -14.26 -1.16
C ASP A 83 8.81 -12.86 -0.52
N LEU A 84 8.97 -12.79 0.81
CA LEU A 84 8.90 -11.51 1.52
C LEU A 84 9.96 -10.51 1.07
N GLU A 85 11.08 -10.94 0.49
CA GLU A 85 12.15 -10.07 -0.03
C GLU A 85 11.88 -9.59 -1.46
N HIS A 86 10.96 -10.24 -2.17
CA HIS A 86 10.54 -9.85 -3.51
C HIS A 86 9.41 -8.82 -3.49
N VAL A 87 9.39 -7.92 -4.47
CA VAL A 87 8.35 -6.88 -4.60
C VAL A 87 7.50 -7.17 -5.82
N ILE A 88 6.26 -7.59 -5.58
CA ILE A 88 5.23 -7.68 -6.62
C ILE A 88 4.79 -6.26 -6.99
N THR A 89 5.32 -5.76 -8.11
CA THR A 89 5.16 -4.36 -8.52
C THR A 89 3.71 -4.00 -8.77
N TYR A 90 2.98 -4.82 -9.52
CA TYR A 90 1.56 -4.63 -9.78
C TYR A 90 0.75 -5.64 -9.00
N ASN A 91 0.08 -5.20 -7.94
CA ASN A 91 -0.60 -6.09 -7.02
C ASN A 91 -2.02 -5.64 -6.71
N LEU A 92 -2.87 -6.60 -6.36
CA LEU A 92 -4.11 -6.39 -5.63
C LEU A 92 -3.85 -6.87 -4.20
N SER A 93 -3.89 -5.98 -3.21
CA SER A 93 -3.56 -6.38 -1.83
C SER A 93 -4.44 -5.72 -0.77
N GLY A 94 -4.55 -6.40 0.37
CA GLY A 94 -5.36 -5.98 1.51
C GLY A 94 -5.05 -6.82 2.75
N SER A 95 -5.49 -6.35 3.91
CA SER A 95 -5.40 -7.12 5.15
C SER A 95 -6.72 -7.85 5.41
N PRO A 96 -6.69 -9.14 5.76
CA PRO A 96 -7.89 -9.90 6.06
C PRO A 96 -8.48 -9.49 7.43
N GLU A 97 -9.80 -9.40 7.48
CA GLU A 97 -10.60 -9.20 8.69
C GLU A 97 -11.52 -10.43 8.86
N PHE A 98 -11.66 -10.91 10.09
CA PHE A 98 -12.62 -11.96 10.39
C PHE A 98 -14.03 -11.43 10.19
N GLU A 99 -14.83 -12.14 9.40
CA GLU A 99 -16.22 -11.76 9.11
C GLU A 99 -17.20 -12.61 9.93
N SER A 100 -17.07 -13.94 9.88
CA SER A 100 -17.95 -14.87 10.60
C SER A 100 -17.42 -16.31 10.57
N ASN A 101 -18.01 -17.18 11.38
CA ASN A 101 -17.86 -18.62 11.21
C ASN A 101 -18.84 -19.12 10.15
N ALA A 102 -18.39 -20.00 9.26
CA ALA A 102 -19.24 -20.68 8.30
C ALA A 102 -19.95 -21.88 8.95
N PRO A 103 -21.12 -22.31 8.40
CA PRO A 103 -21.87 -23.44 8.94
C PRO A 103 -21.12 -24.77 8.97
N ASP A 104 -20.12 -24.94 8.10
CA ASP A 104 -19.26 -26.12 8.01
C ASP A 104 -18.08 -26.09 9.00
N GLY A 105 -17.98 -25.05 9.83
CA GLY A 105 -16.90 -24.85 10.79
C GLY A 105 -15.67 -24.13 10.23
N SER A 106 -15.68 -23.76 8.94
CA SER A 106 -14.63 -22.91 8.36
C SER A 106 -14.80 -21.43 8.75
N PHE A 107 -13.80 -20.62 8.46
CA PHE A 107 -13.74 -19.21 8.83
C PHE A 107 -13.91 -18.32 7.59
N ASN A 108 -14.88 -17.41 7.62
CA ASN A 108 -15.11 -16.42 6.57
C ASN A 108 -14.29 -15.16 6.85
N TYR A 109 -13.62 -14.67 5.81
CA TYR A 109 -12.82 -13.46 5.86
C TYR A 109 -13.25 -12.46 4.79
N LEU A 110 -13.13 -11.19 5.16
CA LEU A 110 -13.20 -10.05 4.25
C LEU A 110 -11.84 -9.36 4.21
N ALA A 111 -11.28 -9.16 3.03
CA ALA A 111 -10.14 -8.26 2.85
C ALA A 111 -10.58 -7.05 2.01
N ARG A 112 -10.33 -5.83 2.54
CA ARG A 112 -10.49 -4.61 1.75
C ARG A 112 -9.24 -4.42 0.89
N MET A 113 -9.42 -4.57 -0.41
CA MET A 113 -8.34 -4.64 -1.40
C MET A 113 -8.17 -3.34 -2.17
N SER A 114 -6.92 -3.04 -2.51
CA SER A 114 -6.52 -1.97 -3.43
C SER A 114 -5.74 -2.55 -4.60
N PHE A 115 -5.98 -2.02 -5.80
CA PHE A 115 -5.10 -2.26 -6.95
C PHE A 115 -3.98 -1.24 -6.93
N ASP A 116 -2.74 -1.68 -6.73
CA ASP A 116 -1.61 -0.79 -6.50
C ASP A 116 -0.42 -1.11 -7.42
N LYS A 117 0.33 -0.06 -7.74
CA LYS A 117 1.72 -0.13 -8.17
C LYS A 117 2.63 0.16 -6.98
N THR A 118 3.38 -0.82 -6.51
CA THR A 118 4.37 -0.67 -5.44
C THR A 118 5.75 -0.36 -6.03
N LEU A 119 6.46 0.63 -5.49
CA LEU A 119 7.84 0.89 -5.90
C LEU A 119 8.78 -0.24 -5.42
N PRO A 120 9.89 -0.52 -6.14
CA PRO A 120 10.87 -1.52 -5.69
C PRO A 120 11.44 -1.27 -4.29
N SER A 121 11.50 0.00 -3.86
CA SER A 121 11.92 0.40 -2.51
C SER A 121 10.90 0.07 -1.42
N ARG A 122 9.65 -0.29 -1.79
CA ARG A 122 8.49 -0.49 -0.89
C ARG A 122 8.07 0.76 -0.10
N SER A 123 8.70 1.90 -0.37
CA SER A 123 8.47 3.15 0.35
C SER A 123 7.16 3.83 -0.02
N SER A 124 6.58 3.47 -1.17
CA SER A 124 5.28 3.97 -1.59
C SER A 124 4.58 3.00 -2.55
N SER A 125 3.26 3.11 -2.56
CA SER A 125 2.36 2.50 -3.52
C SER A 125 1.46 3.58 -4.10
N THR A 126 0.97 3.36 -5.32
CA THR A 126 0.01 4.26 -5.99
C THR A 126 -1.10 3.43 -6.59
N GLU A 127 -2.34 3.86 -6.35
CA GLU A 127 -3.52 3.16 -6.85
C GLU A 127 -3.56 3.14 -8.39
N LEU A 128 -3.94 2.01 -8.96
CA LEU A 128 -3.99 1.79 -10.40
C LEU A 128 -5.31 2.30 -10.98
N THR A 129 -5.24 2.92 -12.17
CA THR A 129 -6.44 3.32 -12.90
C THR A 129 -7.18 2.11 -13.49
N PRO A 130 -8.51 2.16 -13.69
CA PRO A 130 -9.28 1.09 -14.35
C PRO A 130 -8.71 0.66 -15.69
N GLN A 131 -8.20 1.61 -16.48
CA GLN A 131 -7.59 1.35 -17.79
C GLN A 131 -6.30 0.52 -17.65
N THR A 132 -5.49 0.82 -16.62
CA THR A 132 -4.25 0.08 -16.33
C THR A 132 -4.58 -1.32 -15.84
N ILE A 133 -5.56 -1.46 -14.93
CA ILE A 133 -6.03 -2.76 -14.44
C ILE A 133 -6.49 -3.63 -15.61
N ARG A 134 -7.33 -3.09 -16.51
CA ARG A 134 -7.79 -3.80 -17.72
C ARG A 134 -6.62 -4.31 -18.56
N ARG A 135 -5.64 -3.45 -18.91
CA ARG A 135 -4.47 -3.85 -19.71
C ARG A 135 -3.64 -4.93 -19.04
N LEU A 136 -3.46 -4.85 -17.71
CA LEU A 136 -2.75 -5.87 -16.95
C LEU A 136 -3.49 -7.20 -16.99
N LEU A 137 -4.82 -7.20 -16.98
CA LEU A 137 -5.61 -8.43 -16.88
C LEU A 137 -6.10 -8.99 -18.23
N GLU A 138 -6.08 -8.23 -19.33
CA GLU A 138 -6.74 -8.56 -20.60
C GLU A 138 -6.34 -9.92 -21.23
N LYS A 139 -5.13 -10.42 -20.93
CA LYS A 139 -4.61 -11.70 -21.46
C LYS A 139 -4.63 -12.83 -20.44
N ARG A 140 -5.27 -12.63 -19.29
CA ARG A 140 -5.26 -13.55 -18.15
C ARG A 140 -6.66 -14.05 -17.88
N THR A 141 -6.78 -15.33 -17.56
CA THR A 141 -8.05 -15.93 -17.11
C THR A 141 -8.17 -15.94 -15.59
N THR A 142 -7.03 -16.01 -14.89
CA THR A 142 -6.95 -15.97 -13.41
C THR A 142 -5.74 -15.16 -12.97
N ILE A 143 -5.78 -14.63 -11.75
CA ILE A 143 -4.60 -14.11 -11.03
C ILE A 143 -4.26 -14.99 -9.81
N PRO A 144 -2.98 -15.20 -9.51
CA PRO A 144 -2.56 -15.92 -8.30
C PRO A 144 -2.56 -14.98 -7.09
N CYS A 145 -3.02 -15.49 -5.95
CA CYS A 145 -3.01 -14.82 -4.67
C CYS A 145 -2.42 -15.72 -3.60
N LYS A 146 -1.67 -15.13 -2.67
CA LYS A 146 -1.24 -15.78 -1.44
C LYS A 146 -1.46 -14.83 -0.27
N LEU A 147 -1.82 -15.42 0.86
CA LEU A 147 -1.76 -14.73 2.14
C LEU A 147 -0.46 -15.09 2.82
N TYR A 148 0.20 -14.09 3.39
CA TYR A 148 1.33 -14.29 4.28
C TYR A 148 1.02 -13.78 5.68
N ILE A 149 1.62 -14.43 6.69
CA ILE A 149 1.53 -14.03 8.09
C ILE A 149 2.95 -13.93 8.63
N THR A 150 3.28 -12.80 9.23
CA THR A 150 4.56 -12.61 9.93
C THR A 150 4.36 -12.82 11.41
N ALA A 151 5.31 -13.49 12.06
CA ALA A 151 5.33 -13.67 13.51
C ALA A 151 6.79 -13.81 13.95
N PHE A 152 7.21 -13.07 14.97
CA PHE A 152 8.57 -13.20 15.50
C PHE A 152 8.59 -14.22 16.65
N PRO A 153 9.56 -15.15 16.73
CA PRO A 153 10.79 -15.26 15.92
C PRO A 153 10.69 -16.29 14.80
N TYR A 154 9.59 -16.37 14.05
CA TYR A 154 9.36 -17.40 13.04
C TYR A 154 9.57 -16.89 11.61
N HIS A 155 9.84 -17.82 10.68
CA HIS A 155 9.74 -17.54 9.25
C HIS A 155 8.30 -17.13 8.93
N ALA A 156 8.13 -16.33 7.88
CA ALA A 156 6.79 -15.96 7.46
C ALA A 156 6.06 -17.19 6.93
N TYR A 157 4.82 -17.34 7.39
CA TYR A 157 3.91 -18.34 6.89
C TYR A 157 3.31 -17.88 5.56
N PHE A 158 3.07 -18.82 4.65
CA PHE A 158 2.39 -18.58 3.37
C PHE A 158 1.32 -19.64 3.12
N THR A 159 0.18 -19.21 2.60
CA THR A 159 -0.86 -20.13 2.11
C THR A 159 -0.47 -20.78 0.78
N LEU A 160 -1.23 -21.80 0.39
CA LEU A 160 -1.25 -22.25 -1.00
C LEU A 160 -1.78 -21.12 -1.92
N VAL A 161 -1.46 -21.23 -3.22
CA VAL A 161 -1.92 -20.26 -4.22
C VAL A 161 -3.43 -20.40 -4.40
N MET A 162 -4.16 -19.33 -4.10
CA MET A 162 -5.56 -19.16 -4.48
C MET A 162 -5.63 -18.46 -5.84
N ARG A 163 -6.42 -18.99 -6.77
CA ARG A 163 -6.61 -18.38 -8.10
C ARG A 163 -7.96 -17.66 -8.18
N ILE A 164 -7.93 -16.38 -8.49
CA ILE A 164 -9.14 -15.56 -8.66
C ILE A 164 -9.43 -15.40 -10.16
N PRO A 165 -10.66 -15.65 -10.63
CA PRO A 165 -11.01 -15.41 -12.03
C PRO A 165 -10.91 -13.92 -12.38
N VAL A 166 -10.30 -13.61 -13.51
CA VAL A 166 -10.16 -12.21 -13.97
C VAL A 166 -11.52 -11.59 -14.31
N SER A 167 -12.46 -12.40 -14.78
CA SER A 167 -13.81 -11.92 -15.15
C SER A 167 -14.55 -11.28 -13.99
N VAL A 168 -14.45 -11.82 -12.77
CA VAL A 168 -15.09 -11.22 -11.59
C VAL A 168 -14.41 -9.92 -11.17
N LEU A 169 -13.08 -9.82 -11.32
CA LEU A 169 -12.35 -8.58 -11.02
C LEU A 169 -12.76 -7.47 -11.97
N LEU A 170 -12.75 -7.75 -13.28
CA LEU A 170 -13.08 -6.76 -14.31
C LEU A 170 -14.54 -6.29 -14.22
N ALA A 171 -15.47 -7.18 -13.88
CA ALA A 171 -16.87 -6.83 -13.70
C ALA A 171 -17.09 -5.79 -12.58
N GLU A 172 -16.31 -5.84 -11.50
CA GLU A 172 -16.39 -4.85 -10.42
C GLU A 172 -15.60 -3.57 -10.74
N VAL A 173 -14.44 -3.69 -11.39
CA VAL A 173 -13.64 -2.53 -11.84
C VAL A 173 -14.39 -1.67 -12.86
N GLU A 174 -15.30 -2.26 -13.63
CA GLU A 174 -16.17 -1.52 -14.57
C GLU A 174 -17.32 -0.79 -13.88
N LYS A 175 -17.77 -1.28 -12.71
CA LYS A 175 -18.81 -0.64 -11.90
C LYS A 175 -18.25 0.44 -10.99
N HIS A 176 -17.02 0.23 -10.52
CA HIS A 176 -16.37 1.08 -9.53
C HIS A 176 -16.29 2.50 -10.08
N ASP A 177 -17.22 3.32 -9.61
CA ASP A 177 -17.24 4.72 -9.95
C ASP A 177 -16.21 5.41 -9.07
N TYR A 178 -15.01 5.60 -9.64
CA TYR A 178 -13.99 6.48 -9.09
C TYR A 178 -14.46 7.94 -9.00
N SER A 179 -15.72 8.27 -9.36
CA SER A 179 -16.36 9.57 -9.11
C SER A 179 -16.00 10.00 -7.70
N PRO A 180 -15.17 11.04 -7.58
CA PRO A 180 -14.58 11.35 -6.32
C PRO A 180 -15.70 11.97 -5.49
N TYR A 181 -16.23 11.20 -4.54
CA TYR A 181 -16.86 11.79 -3.36
C TYR A 181 -15.73 12.49 -2.57
N ILE A 182 -15.23 13.60 -3.11
CA ILE A 182 -14.59 14.64 -2.31
C ILE A 182 -15.75 15.29 -1.55
N ALA A 183 -16.16 14.67 -0.44
CA ALA A 183 -16.48 15.54 0.68
C ALA A 183 -15.19 16.35 0.90
N PRO A 184 -15.22 17.69 0.83
CA PRO A 184 -14.02 18.50 1.01
C PRO A 184 -13.41 18.17 2.36
N TYR A 185 -12.43 17.26 2.36
CA TYR A 185 -11.58 17.06 3.50
C TYR A 185 -10.60 18.22 3.47
N VAL A 186 -11.07 19.35 4.00
CA VAL A 186 -10.19 20.45 4.39
C VAL A 186 -9.27 19.84 5.45
N TRP A 187 -8.02 19.62 5.08
CA TRP A 187 -6.96 19.51 6.07
C TRP A 187 -6.94 20.86 6.81
N SER A 188 -7.69 20.99 7.89
CA SER A 188 -7.20 21.79 9.00
C SER A 188 -6.07 20.98 9.60
N ALA A 189 -4.86 21.19 9.07
CA ALA A 189 -3.66 20.78 9.78
C ALA A 189 -3.84 21.26 11.23
N PRO A 190 -3.70 20.40 12.24
CA PRO A 190 -3.54 20.91 13.58
C PRO A 190 -2.36 21.88 13.51
N VAL A 191 -2.58 23.13 13.92
CA VAL A 191 -1.49 24.07 14.15
C VAL A 191 -0.66 23.45 15.26
N LEU A 192 0.36 22.69 14.89
CA LEU A 192 1.36 22.25 15.84
C LEU A 192 2.04 23.53 16.31
N PRO A 193 2.13 23.78 17.62
CA PRO A 193 3.01 24.82 18.10
C PRO A 193 4.43 24.51 17.59
N ASP A 194 5.12 25.54 17.09
CA ASP A 194 6.51 25.50 16.55
C ASP A 194 7.52 24.78 17.46
N SER A 195 7.14 24.49 18.70
CA SER A 195 7.94 23.81 19.72
C SER A 195 7.72 22.30 19.83
N THR A 196 6.88 21.68 19.00
CA THR A 196 6.68 20.22 19.05
C THR A 196 7.91 19.53 18.44
N PRO A 197 8.75 18.81 19.21
CA PRO A 197 9.90 18.14 18.63
C PRO A 197 9.39 17.04 17.70
N LEU A 198 9.62 17.18 16.40
CA LEU A 198 9.55 16.05 15.48
C LEU A 198 10.52 15.00 16.02
N ALA A 199 10.07 13.74 16.05
CA ALA A 199 10.77 12.62 16.66
C ALA A 199 12.29 12.65 16.37
N PRO A 200 13.16 12.16 17.28
CA PRO A 200 14.62 12.38 17.25
C PRO A 200 15.38 11.82 16.02
N PHE A 201 14.66 11.29 15.04
CA PHE A 201 15.13 10.74 13.77
C PHE A 201 14.65 11.53 12.55
N ALA A 202 13.84 12.58 12.72
CA ALA A 202 13.43 13.47 11.64
C ALA A 202 14.51 14.54 11.40
N LYS A 203 15.37 14.32 10.41
CA LYS A 203 16.25 15.38 9.92
C LYS A 203 15.43 16.29 9.00
N GLN A 204 15.28 17.57 9.36
CA GLN A 204 14.71 18.56 8.45
C GLN A 204 15.59 18.57 7.19
N VAL A 205 14.97 18.25 6.06
CA VAL A 205 15.61 18.38 4.75
C VAL A 205 15.12 19.69 4.18
N ASP A 206 16.02 20.66 4.00
CA ASP A 206 15.72 21.88 3.27
C ASP A 206 15.60 21.52 1.78
N ALA A 207 14.39 21.11 1.37
CA ALA A 207 14.04 20.92 -0.02
C ALA A 207 13.25 22.15 -0.50
N THR A 208 13.72 22.80 -1.56
CA THR A 208 12.95 23.85 -2.22
C THR A 208 11.72 23.23 -2.86
N ILE A 209 10.54 23.60 -2.36
CA ILE A 209 9.27 23.26 -2.97
C ILE A 209 8.92 24.36 -3.98
N TYR A 210 8.68 23.97 -5.22
CA TYR A 210 8.11 24.82 -6.25
C TYR A 210 6.60 24.68 -6.19
N SER A 211 5.88 25.76 -5.96
CA SER A 211 4.42 25.76 -6.04
C SER A 211 3.88 26.95 -6.82
N ALA A 212 2.74 26.75 -7.47
CA ALA A 212 2.03 27.80 -8.20
C ALA A 212 0.55 27.48 -8.35
N ARG A 213 -0.27 28.52 -8.43
CA ARG A 213 -1.64 28.44 -8.96
C ARG A 213 -1.64 29.03 -10.36
N LEU A 214 -2.18 28.30 -11.33
CA LEU A 214 -2.19 28.73 -12.73
C LEU A 214 -3.51 29.44 -13.02
N PRO A 215 -3.50 30.60 -13.70
CA PRO A 215 -4.74 31.22 -14.14
C PRO A 215 -5.34 30.43 -15.31
N ILE A 216 -6.66 30.29 -15.28
CA ILE A 216 -7.50 29.82 -16.38
C ILE A 216 -8.31 31.01 -16.85
N THR A 217 -8.09 31.40 -18.09
CA THR A 217 -8.79 32.52 -18.71
C THR A 217 -9.63 32.01 -19.87
N ASP A 218 -10.70 32.72 -20.15
CA ASP A 218 -11.45 32.56 -21.38
C ASP A 218 -10.58 33.03 -22.57
N PRO A 219 -10.44 32.24 -23.65
CA PRO A 219 -9.53 32.57 -24.74
C PRO A 219 -10.01 33.74 -25.60
N ASP A 220 -11.31 34.02 -25.61
CA ASP A 220 -11.89 35.07 -26.45
C ASP A 220 -11.89 36.42 -25.73
N THR A 221 -12.12 36.41 -24.41
CA THR A 221 -12.25 37.62 -23.59
C THR A 221 -11.02 37.93 -22.75
N GLY A 222 -10.17 36.92 -22.47
CA GLY A 222 -9.02 37.05 -21.57
C GLY A 222 -9.38 37.16 -20.09
N GLU A 223 -10.68 37.17 -19.77
CA GLU A 223 -11.17 37.25 -18.39
C GLU A 223 -10.97 35.92 -17.66
N PRO A 224 -10.86 35.92 -16.32
CA PRO A 224 -10.81 34.68 -15.55
C PRO A 224 -12.03 33.80 -15.83
N ALA A 225 -11.80 32.51 -16.02
CA ALA A 225 -12.84 31.52 -16.28
C ALA A 225 -13.09 30.71 -14.99
N PRO A 226 -14.00 31.16 -14.11
CA PRO A 226 -14.27 30.47 -12.86
C PRO A 226 -15.09 29.20 -13.08
N ARG A 227 -14.89 28.22 -12.21
CA ARG A 227 -15.67 26.96 -12.18
C ARG A 227 -15.64 26.17 -13.49
N VAL A 228 -14.57 26.27 -14.27
CA VAL A 228 -14.37 25.51 -15.51
C VAL A 228 -13.45 24.32 -15.25
N ALA A 229 -13.80 23.17 -15.83
CA ALA A 229 -12.99 21.97 -15.74
C ALA A 229 -11.68 22.12 -16.51
N TYR A 230 -10.60 21.56 -15.96
CA TYR A 230 -9.28 21.58 -16.56
C TYR A 230 -8.50 20.29 -16.28
N VAL A 231 -7.48 20.06 -17.09
CA VAL A 231 -6.49 19.00 -16.93
C VAL A 231 -5.09 19.60 -16.99
N ILE A 232 -4.26 19.35 -15.98
CA ILE A 232 -2.82 19.59 -16.04
C ILE A 232 -2.15 18.27 -16.39
N GLN A 233 -1.39 18.25 -17.49
CA GLN A 233 -0.48 17.16 -17.81
C GLN A 233 0.93 17.52 -17.34
N ARG A 234 1.45 16.73 -16.40
CA ARG A 234 2.83 16.82 -15.92
C ARG A 234 3.82 16.24 -16.94
N LYS A 235 5.11 16.51 -16.73
CA LYS A 235 6.18 16.06 -17.62
C LYS A 235 6.26 14.53 -17.78
N ASP A 236 5.92 13.78 -16.73
CA ASP A 236 5.90 12.32 -16.71
C ASP A 236 4.61 11.72 -17.32
N GLY A 237 3.69 12.57 -17.78
CA GLY A 237 2.41 12.17 -18.34
C GLY A 237 1.28 12.02 -17.31
N TYR A 238 1.54 12.25 -16.02
CA TYR A 238 0.50 12.30 -15.00
C TYR A 238 -0.50 13.40 -15.31
N LEU A 239 -1.79 13.11 -15.12
CA LEU A 239 -2.88 14.04 -15.37
C LEU A 239 -3.52 14.43 -14.04
N GLU A 240 -3.49 15.72 -13.73
CA GLU A 240 -4.22 16.32 -12.60
C GLU A 240 -5.49 16.96 -13.14
N TYR A 241 -6.63 16.54 -12.60
CA TYR A 241 -7.92 17.08 -12.98
C TYR A 241 -8.36 18.09 -11.93
N GLY A 242 -9.05 19.13 -12.36
CA GLY A 242 -9.65 20.06 -11.41
C GLY A 242 -10.69 20.96 -12.05
N THR A 243 -11.27 21.79 -11.20
CA THR A 243 -12.19 22.85 -11.57
C THR A 243 -11.63 24.15 -11.04
N SER A 244 -11.60 25.21 -11.86
CA SER A 244 -11.05 26.50 -11.41
C SER A 244 -11.87 27.09 -10.26
N ASP A 245 -11.21 27.84 -9.38
CA ASP A 245 -11.88 28.53 -8.26
C ASP A 245 -12.76 29.70 -8.75
N ALA A 246 -13.29 30.49 -7.80
CA ALA A 246 -14.14 31.64 -8.12
C ALA A 246 -13.39 32.76 -8.84
N GLU A 247 -12.06 32.77 -8.74
CA GLU A 247 -11.14 33.72 -9.34
C GLU A 247 -10.49 33.18 -10.62
N GLY A 248 -10.87 31.98 -11.07
CA GLY A 248 -10.36 31.37 -12.30
C GLY A 248 -8.99 30.69 -12.17
N TYR A 249 -8.56 30.29 -10.98
CA TYR A 249 -7.26 29.62 -10.78
C TYR A 249 -7.38 28.11 -10.59
N THR A 250 -6.32 27.39 -10.98
CA THR A 250 -6.14 25.98 -10.62
C THR A 250 -5.97 25.80 -9.10
N HIS A 251 -5.98 24.55 -8.66
CA HIS A 251 -5.41 24.18 -7.38
C HIS A 251 -3.90 24.48 -7.36
N GLU A 252 -3.31 24.48 -6.16
CA GLU A 252 -1.87 24.68 -6.02
C GLU A 252 -1.12 23.45 -6.54
N VAL A 253 -0.37 23.66 -7.62
CA VAL A 253 0.49 22.63 -8.20
C VAL A 253 1.82 22.69 -7.46
N MET A 254 2.24 21.57 -6.86
CA MET A 254 3.48 21.49 -6.09
C MET A 254 4.46 20.50 -6.71
N SER A 255 5.76 20.78 -6.60
CA SER A 255 6.84 19.91 -7.04
C SER A 255 8.12 20.14 -6.26
N LEU A 256 8.90 19.08 -6.06
CA LEU A 256 10.26 19.18 -5.49
C LEU A 256 11.31 19.61 -6.53
N THR A 257 10.93 19.68 -7.81
CA THR A 257 11.81 20.07 -8.91
C THR A 257 11.12 21.06 -9.83
N ARG A 258 11.87 21.92 -10.52
CA ARG A 258 11.27 22.72 -11.59
C ARG A 258 10.83 21.80 -12.72
N GLU A 259 9.59 21.94 -13.14
CA GLU A 259 9.05 21.21 -14.27
C GLU A 259 8.25 22.11 -15.21
N THR A 260 8.05 21.62 -16.43
CA THR A 260 7.14 22.23 -17.40
C THR A 260 5.89 21.35 -17.47
N ILE A 261 4.75 21.97 -17.26
CA ILE A 261 3.43 21.33 -17.31
C ILE A 261 2.63 21.88 -18.48
N LYS A 262 1.62 21.14 -18.92
CA LYS A 262 0.64 21.61 -19.91
C LYS A 262 -0.72 21.71 -19.24
N LEU A 263 -1.40 22.83 -19.41
CA LEU A 263 -2.75 23.05 -18.89
C LEU A 263 -3.73 23.01 -20.06
N TYR A 264 -4.80 22.24 -19.90
CA TYR A 264 -5.88 22.07 -20.86
C TYR A 264 -7.20 22.47 -20.20
N ARG A 265 -8.01 23.27 -20.88
CA ARG A 265 -9.40 23.50 -20.51
C ARG A 265 -10.25 22.36 -21.09
N VAL A 266 -11.26 21.91 -20.35
CA VAL A 266 -12.24 20.93 -20.82
C VAL A 266 -13.53 21.69 -21.09
N ASP A 267 -13.94 21.71 -22.37
CA ASP A 267 -15.18 22.34 -22.84
C ASP A 267 -16.37 21.37 -22.73
#